data_AF-A0A926WLJ2-F1
#
_entry.id   AF-A0A926WLJ2-F1
#
_cell.length_a   1.000
_cell.length_b   1.000
_cell.length_c   1.000
_cell.angle_alpha   90.00
_cell.angle_beta   90.00
_cell.angle_gamma   90.00
#
_symmetry.space_group_name_H-M   'P 1'
#
loop_
_entity.id
_entity.type
_entity.pdbx_description
1 polymer ?
#
loop_
_entity_poly.entity_id
_entity_poly.type
_entity_poly.pdbx_seq_one_letter_code
_entity_poly.pdbx_strand_id
1 'polypeptide(L)'
;MMALSEELQSSFEQRLANYQEGRKMPLLSNIERRAVERTQKQTRKQDIIKLLQVRFGNIPENLEYSINQIDDTSLLEQLFVSAISVNSLEDFSQL
;
A
#
# COMPACT_ATOMS: atom_id res chain seq x y z
N MET A 1 -20.73 19.06 26.42
CA MET A 1 -20.14 18.88 25.08
C MET A 1 -20.77 19.91 24.16
N MET A 2 -19.99 20.61 23.33
CA MET A 2 -20.55 21.50 22.31
C MET A 2 -20.88 20.64 21.07
N ALA A 3 -22.16 20.33 20.90
CA ALA A 3 -22.67 19.63 19.72
C ALA A 3 -23.34 20.64 18.78
N LEU A 4 -23.17 20.45 17.47
CA LEU A 4 -23.90 21.22 16.47
C LEU A 4 -25.40 20.92 16.55
N SER A 5 -26.25 21.87 16.17
CA SER A 5 -27.65 21.58 15.89
C SER A 5 -27.75 20.60 14.71
N GLU A 6 -28.81 19.80 14.65
CA GLU A 6 -29.01 18.79 13.61
C GLU A 6 -28.95 19.39 12.19
N GLU A 7 -29.51 20.59 12.01
CA GLU A 7 -29.47 21.33 10.75
C GLU A 7 -28.03 21.72 10.35
N LEU A 8 -27.22 22.19 11.30
CA LEU A 8 -25.82 22.55 11.02
C LEU A 8 -25.00 21.30 10.70
N GLN A 9 -25.22 20.21 11.42
CA GLN A 9 -24.56 18.93 11.18
C GLN A 9 -24.86 18.42 9.77
N SER A 10 -26.15 18.39 9.37
CA SER A 10 -26.58 17.96 8.04
C SER A 10 -25.98 18.84 6.94
N SER A 11 -26.01 20.17 7.12
CA SER A 11 -25.42 21.10 6.15
C SER A 11 -23.89 20.94 6.01
N PHE A 12 -23.21 20.59 7.10
CA PHE A 12 -21.77 20.33 7.12
C PHE A 12 -21.44 19.04 6.36
N GLU A 13 -22.14 17.94 6.64
CA GLU A 13 -21.96 16.65 5.97
C GLU A 13 -22.21 16.75 4.46
N GLN A 14 -23.25 17.48 4.04
CA GLN A 14 -23.53 17.71 2.62
C GLN A 14 -22.40 18.50 1.94
N ARG A 15 -21.87 19.55 2.59
CA ARG A 15 -20.72 20.31 2.07
C ARG A 15 -19.47 19.44 1.99
N LEU A 16 -19.26 18.59 2.99
CA LEU A 16 -18.12 17.67 3.06
C LEU A 16 -18.19 16.66 1.91
N ALA A 17 -19.36 16.06 1.67
CA ALA A 17 -19.59 15.13 0.57
C ALA A 17 -19.31 15.80 -0.79
N ASN A 18 -19.90 16.96 -1.05
CA ASN A 18 -19.68 17.72 -2.29
C ASN A 18 -18.19 18.05 -2.52
N TYR A 19 -17.48 18.41 -1.45
CA TYR A 19 -16.04 18.70 -1.50
C TYR A 19 -15.21 17.45 -1.83
N GLN A 20 -15.55 16.30 -1.22
CA GLN A 20 -14.87 15.03 -1.45
C GLN A 20 -15.14 14.49 -2.87
N GLU A 21 -16.36 14.63 -3.38
CA GLU A 21 -16.72 14.26 -4.76
C GLU A 21 -15.94 15.08 -5.78
N GLY A 22 -15.89 16.41 -5.61
CA GLY A 22 -15.17 17.30 -6.53
C GLY A 22 -13.66 17.02 -6.61
N ARG A 23 -13.06 16.53 -5.52
CA ARG A 23 -11.64 16.14 -5.49
C ARG A 23 -11.40 14.65 -5.79
N LYS A 24 -12.45 13.83 -5.87
CA LYS A 24 -12.37 12.36 -5.93
C LYS A 24 -11.43 11.75 -4.88
N MET A 25 -11.31 12.40 -3.72
CA MET A 25 -10.42 11.96 -2.64
C MET A 25 -11.09 12.20 -1.29
N PRO A 26 -11.28 11.16 -0.46
CA PRO A 26 -11.82 11.32 0.87
C PRO A 26 -10.86 12.14 1.75
N LEU A 27 -11.41 12.87 2.71
CA LEU A 27 -10.62 13.51 3.74
C LEU A 27 -10.19 12.45 4.76
N LEU A 28 -8.93 12.05 4.66
CA LEU A 28 -8.32 11.13 5.61
C LEU A 28 -7.54 11.93 6.66
N SER A 29 -7.71 11.56 7.92
CA SER A 29 -6.84 11.99 9.00
C SER A 29 -5.39 11.52 8.76
N ASN A 30 -4.44 12.13 9.46
CA ASN A 30 -3.03 11.73 9.35
C ASN A 30 -2.79 10.27 9.75
N ILE A 31 -3.58 9.74 10.69
CA ILE A 31 -3.48 8.34 11.12
C ILE A 31 -4.00 7.42 10.03
N GLU A 32 -5.16 7.73 9.45
CA GLU A 32 -5.75 6.94 8.35
C GLU A 32 -4.85 6.96 7.11
N ARG A 33 -4.27 8.11 6.77
CA ARG A 33 -3.31 8.22 5.66
C ARG A 33 -2.10 7.32 5.86
N ARG A 34 -1.50 7.34 7.05
CA ARG A 34 -0.38 6.45 7.39
C ARG A 34 -0.79 4.97 7.38
N ALA A 35 -2.01 4.65 7.82
CA ALA A 35 -2.52 3.29 7.78
C ALA A 35 -2.63 2.81 6.32
N VAL A 36 -3.21 3.62 5.43
CA VAL A 36 -3.29 3.31 4.00
C VAL A 36 -1.90 3.11 3.39
N GLU A 37 -0.95 4.01 3.63
CA GLU A 37 0.42 3.87 3.13
C GLU A 37 1.12 2.59 3.62
N ARG A 38 0.97 2.26 4.91
CA ARG A 38 1.52 1.03 5.48
C ARG A 38 0.90 -0.21 4.86
N THR A 39 -0.42 -0.23 4.69
CA THR A 39 -1.10 -1.37 4.07
C THR A 39 -0.67 -1.57 2.62
N GLN A 40 -0.55 -0.50 1.82
CA GLN A 40 -0.10 -0.59 0.44
C GLN A 40 1.32 -1.18 0.34
N LYS A 41 2.25 -0.74 1.18
CA LYS A 41 3.61 -1.29 1.23
C LYS A 41 3.61 -2.77 1.63
N GLN A 42 2.85 -3.12 2.67
CA GLN A 42 2.77 -4.49 3.15
C GLN A 42 2.17 -5.43 2.11
N THR A 43 1.08 -5.02 1.46
CA THR A 43 0.47 -5.77 0.36
C THR A 43 1.46 -5.96 -0.78
N ARG A 44 2.21 -4.91 -1.16
CA ARG A 44 3.21 -5.03 -2.24
C ARG A 44 4.31 -6.03 -1.90
N LYS A 45 4.84 -6.01 -0.67
CA LYS A 45 5.82 -7.00 -0.19
C LYS A 45 5.28 -8.42 -0.31
N GLN A 46 4.05 -8.64 0.16
CA GLN A 46 3.37 -9.94 0.08
C GLN A 46 3.15 -10.39 -1.36
N ASP A 47 2.78 -9.49 -2.25
CA ASP A 47 2.58 -9.80 -3.67
C ASP A 47 3.89 -10.24 -4.33
N ILE A 48 5.01 -9.57 -4.05
CA ILE A 48 6.35 -9.96 -4.55
C ILE A 48 6.71 -11.36 -4.03
N ILE A 49 6.60 -11.58 -2.72
CA ILE A 49 6.89 -12.87 -2.08
C ILE A 49 6.06 -13.98 -2.72
N LYS A 50 4.74 -13.76 -2.84
CA LYS A 50 3.82 -14.72 -3.45
C LYS A 50 4.13 -14.98 -4.91
N LEU A 51 4.49 -13.95 -5.67
CA LEU A 51 4.86 -14.08 -7.08
C LEU A 51 6.13 -14.91 -7.25
N LEU A 52 7.16 -14.64 -6.45
CA LEU A 52 8.37 -15.44 -6.43
C LEU A 52 8.08 -16.89 -6.02
N GLN A 53 7.20 -17.10 -5.05
CA GLN A 53 6.76 -18.45 -4.64
C GLN A 53 6.05 -19.20 -5.76
N VAL A 54 5.17 -18.52 -6.50
CA VAL A 54 4.45 -19.12 -7.64
C VAL A 54 5.40 -19.47 -8.78
N ARG A 55 6.44 -18.65 -9.03
CA ARG A 55 7.37 -18.86 -10.16
C ARG A 55 8.47 -19.87 -9.85
N PHE A 56 9.03 -19.82 -8.64
CA PHE A 56 10.25 -20.54 -8.28
C PHE A 56 10.04 -21.57 -7.16
N GLY A 57 8.84 -21.66 -6.58
CA GLY A 57 8.53 -22.59 -5.50
C GLY A 57 8.93 -22.03 -4.13
N ASN A 58 9.67 -22.80 -3.33
CA ASN A 58 10.09 -22.30 -2.02
C ASN A 58 11.17 -21.23 -2.17
N ILE A 59 10.87 -20.05 -1.65
CA ILE A 59 11.84 -18.96 -1.50
C ILE A 59 12.60 -19.11 -0.18
N PRO A 60 13.88 -18.73 -0.14
CA PRO A 60 14.66 -18.81 1.09
C PRO A 60 14.28 -17.67 2.06
N GLU A 61 14.26 -17.96 3.37
CA GLU A 61 13.78 -17.03 4.42
C GLU A 61 14.56 -15.71 4.45
N ASN A 62 15.84 -15.73 4.09
CA ASN A 62 16.67 -14.53 4.01
C ASN A 62 16.16 -13.54 2.95
N LEU A 63 15.62 -14.03 1.82
CA LEU A 63 15.08 -13.21 0.76
C LEU A 63 13.75 -12.58 1.20
N GLU A 64 12.88 -13.39 1.82
CA GLU A 64 11.63 -12.91 2.39
C GLU A 64 11.87 -11.84 3.47
N TYR A 65 12.85 -12.05 4.35
CA TYR A 65 13.26 -11.06 5.33
C TYR A 65 13.74 -9.77 4.67
N SER A 66 14.60 -9.87 3.65
CA SER A 66 15.14 -8.71 2.93
C SER A 66 14.03 -7.88 2.29
N ILE A 67 13.07 -8.52 1.60
CA ILE A 67 11.90 -7.85 1.01
C ILE A 67 11.06 -7.15 2.09
N ASN A 68 10.87 -7.80 3.24
CA ASN A 68 10.07 -7.24 4.33
C ASN A 68 10.70 -6.01 4.99
N GLN A 69 12.02 -5.82 4.88
CA GLN A 69 12.72 -4.62 5.38
C GLN A 69 12.66 -3.41 4.44
N ILE A 70 12.18 -3.58 3.20
CA ILE A 70 12.15 -2.49 2.22
C ILE A 70 11.03 -1.51 2.56
N ASP A 71 11.35 -0.26 2.87
CA ASP A 71 10.34 0.78 3.11
C ASP A 71 10.10 1.71 1.92
N ASP A 72 10.93 1.62 0.88
CA ASP A 72 10.78 2.43 -0.34
C ASP A 72 9.74 1.82 -1.29
N THR A 73 8.63 2.54 -1.48
CA THR A 73 7.55 2.11 -2.38
C THR A 73 8.00 2.02 -3.85
N SER A 74 8.91 2.89 -4.29
CA SER A 74 9.41 2.90 -5.68
C SER A 74 10.27 1.68 -5.94
N LEU A 75 11.12 1.33 -4.97
CA LEU A 75 11.93 0.11 -5.03
C LEU A 75 11.04 -1.14 -5.02
N LEU A 76 10.00 -1.17 -4.17
CA LEU A 76 9.04 -2.27 -4.17
C LEU A 76 8.32 -2.43 -5.51
N GLU A 77 7.96 -1.32 -6.18
CA GLU A 77 7.34 -1.38 -7.50
C GLU A 77 8.32 -1.93 -8.56
N GLN A 78 9.57 -1.47 -8.54
CA GLN A 78 10.61 -1.98 -9.44
C GLN A 78 10.87 -3.47 -9.22
N LEU A 79 10.98 -3.90 -7.96
CA LEU A 79 11.15 -5.31 -7.62
C LEU A 79 9.95 -6.15 -8.05
N PHE A 80 8.73 -5.63 -7.91
CA PHE A 80 7.53 -6.33 -8.38
C PHE A 80 7.56 -6.55 -9.90
N VAL A 81 7.92 -5.54 -10.68
CA VAL A 81 8.05 -5.66 -12.14
C VAL A 81 9.19 -6.61 -12.50
N SER A 82 10.36 -6.46 -11.87
CA SER A 82 11.51 -7.33 -12.09
C SER A 82 11.21 -8.79 -11.75
N ALA A 83 10.46 -9.04 -10.68
CA ALA A 83 10.04 -10.38 -10.26
C ALA A 83 9.20 -11.10 -11.33
N ILE A 84 8.57 -10.38 -12.27
CA ILE A 84 7.84 -10.96 -13.41
C ILE A 84 8.80 -11.43 -14.52
N SER A 85 9.92 -10.72 -14.72
CA SER A 85 10.82 -10.92 -15.86
C SER A 85 12.09 -11.72 -15.55
N VAL A 86 12.53 -11.80 -14.29
CA VAL A 86 13.73 -12.57 -13.89
C VAL A 86 13.59 -14.06 -14.21
N ASN A 87 14.70 -14.75 -14.52
CA ASN A 87 14.68 -16.17 -14.88
C ASN A 87 15.01 -17.10 -13.70
N SER A 88 15.55 -16.56 -12.61
CA SER A 88 15.95 -17.31 -11.42
C SER A 88 15.82 -16.46 -10.14
N LEU A 89 15.89 -17.12 -8.97
CA LEU A 89 15.92 -16.43 -7.67
C LEU A 89 17.26 -15.75 -7.44
N GLU A 90 18.34 -16.31 -7.98
CA GLU A 90 19.68 -15.73 -7.92
C GLU A 90 19.71 -14.38 -8.62
N ASP A 91 19.18 -14.29 -9.85
CA ASP A 91 19.09 -13.03 -10.60
C ASP A 91 18.29 -11.97 -9.85
N PHE A 92 17.21 -12.38 -9.18
CA PHE A 92 16.39 -11.49 -8.37
C PHE A 92 17.15 -10.97 -7.14
N SER A 93 17.94 -11.82 -6.50
CA SER A 93 18.71 -11.46 -5.29
C SER A 93 19.89 -10.52 -5.55
N GLN A 94 20.30 -10.34 -6.81
CA GLN A 94 21.40 -9.46 -7.23
C GLN A 94 20.93 -8.03 -7.60
N LEU A 95 19.62 -7.76 -7.58
CA LEU A 95 19.03 -6.44 -7.83
C LEU A 95 19.05 -5.57 -6.57
#